data_AF-A0A1I5QBI0-F1
#
_entry.id   AF-A0A1I5QBI0-F1
#
_cell.length_a   1.000
_cell.length_b   1.000
_cell.length_c   1.000
_cell.angle_alpha   90.00
_cell.angle_beta   90.00
_cell.angle_gamma   90.00
#
_symmetry.space_group_name_H-M   'P 1'
#
loop_
_entity.id
_entity.type
_entity.pdbx_description
1 polymer ?
#
loop_
_entity_poly.entity_id
_entity_poly.type
_entity_poly.pdbx_seq_one_letter_code
_entity_poly.pdbx_strand_id
1 'polypeptide(L)'
;MPIDPNFEQNREKVDEENGVAVWGPVDPPEEQGIHGTHVAVDYDICIADGACLEDCPVDVFTWVDTPDHPTSELKVEPTHEDQCIDCMLCVDVCPVDAIDVDPGRAGRI
;
A
#
# COMPACT_ATOMS: atom_id res chain seq x y z
N MET A 1 3.38 -13.36 3.92
CA MET A 1 4.19 -12.65 4.92
C MET A 1 3.59 -11.27 5.06
N PRO A 2 3.67 -10.60 6.22
CA PRO A 2 3.27 -9.21 6.31
C PRO A 2 4.19 -8.33 5.47
N ILE A 3 3.74 -7.12 5.16
CA ILE A 3 4.56 -6.04 4.61
C ILE A 3 5.80 -5.82 5.49
N ASP A 4 6.93 -5.44 4.87
CA ASP A 4 8.15 -5.10 5.60
C ASP A 4 8.03 -3.68 6.20
N PRO A 5 7.97 -3.51 7.54
CA PRO A 5 7.83 -2.18 8.16
C PRO A 5 9.07 -1.28 7.99
N ASN A 6 10.17 -1.82 7.46
CA ASN A 6 11.39 -1.05 7.18
C ASN A 6 11.62 -0.82 5.68
N PHE A 7 10.61 -1.03 4.83
CA PHE A 7 10.74 -0.95 3.38
C PHE A 7 11.41 0.34 2.88
N GLU A 8 11.09 1.50 3.45
CA GLU A 8 11.71 2.78 3.06
C GLU A 8 13.23 2.87 3.34
N GLN A 9 13.76 2.00 4.21
CA GLN A 9 15.18 1.98 4.56
C GLN A 9 15.97 0.96 3.72
N ASN A 10 15.30 -0.05 3.17
CA ASN A 10 15.95 -1.19 2.52
C ASN A 10 15.50 -1.44 1.08
N ARG A 11 14.43 -0.78 0.63
CA ARG A 11 13.96 -0.75 -0.76
C ARG A 11 14.27 0.60 -1.39
N GLU A 12 14.36 0.62 -2.71
CA GLU A 12 14.57 1.83 -3.50
C GLU A 12 13.21 2.38 -3.96
N LYS A 13 12.99 3.70 -3.83
CA LYS A 13 11.88 4.36 -4.53
C LYS A 13 12.21 4.38 -6.01
N VAL A 14 11.47 3.59 -6.80
CA VAL A 14 11.73 3.38 -8.23
C VAL A 14 10.81 4.20 -9.14
N ASP A 15 9.60 4.53 -8.67
CA ASP A 15 8.63 5.31 -9.45
C ASP A 15 7.65 6.11 -8.56
N GLU A 16 6.72 6.80 -9.20
CA GLU A 16 5.56 7.45 -8.61
C GLU A 16 4.34 7.26 -9.50
N GLU A 17 3.37 6.49 -9.02
CA GLU A 17 2.15 6.13 -9.74
C GLU A 17 0.93 6.63 -8.97
N ASN A 18 -0.06 7.19 -9.68
CA ASN A 18 -1.30 7.70 -9.09
C ASN A 18 -1.12 8.67 -7.90
N GLY A 19 0.01 9.37 -7.85
CA GLY A 19 0.33 10.34 -6.80
C GLY A 19 1.00 9.75 -5.56
N VAL A 20 1.31 8.44 -5.56
CA VAL A 20 2.00 7.75 -4.47
C VAL A 20 3.35 7.19 -4.91
N ALA A 21 4.31 7.13 -3.98
CA ALA A 21 5.62 6.57 -4.26
C ALA A 21 5.55 5.04 -4.47
N VAL A 22 6.32 4.52 -5.43
CA VAL A 22 6.46 3.09 -5.67
C VAL A 22 7.86 2.62 -5.22
N TRP A 23 7.88 1.59 -4.38
CA TRP A 23 9.10 1.05 -3.77
C TRP A 23 9.35 -0.37 -4.30
N GLY A 24 10.48 -0.52 -4.99
CA GLY A 24 10.82 -1.75 -5.70
C GLY A 24 11.25 -2.91 -4.79
N PRO A 25 11.45 -4.11 -5.33
CA PRO A 25 11.50 -4.43 -6.76
C PRO A 25 10.15 -4.31 -7.47
N VAL A 26 10.20 -4.01 -8.77
CA VAL A 26 9.05 -3.98 -9.69
C VAL A 26 9.46 -4.73 -10.96
N ASP A 27 8.83 -5.86 -11.21
CA ASP A 27 8.95 -6.70 -12.41
C ASP A 27 7.55 -7.14 -12.87
N PRO A 28 6.80 -6.24 -13.54
CA PRO A 28 5.40 -6.49 -13.86
C PRO A 28 5.25 -7.64 -14.88
N PRO A 29 4.18 -8.44 -14.79
CA PRO A 29 3.03 -8.27 -13.89
C PRO A 29 3.20 -8.94 -12.52
N GLU A 30 4.28 -9.70 -12.31
CA GLU A 30 4.44 -10.67 -11.22
C GLU A 30 4.83 -10.03 -9.89
N GLU A 31 5.62 -8.95 -9.94
CA GLU A 31 6.09 -8.20 -8.77
C GLU A 31 5.85 -6.70 -9.01
N GLN A 32 5.04 -6.07 -8.18
CA GLN A 32 4.68 -4.65 -8.29
C GLN A 32 5.08 -3.85 -7.04
N GLY A 33 5.66 -4.49 -6.02
CA GLY A 33 6.30 -3.81 -4.91
C GLY A 33 5.31 -3.12 -3.97
N ILE A 34 5.76 -2.05 -3.32
CA ILE A 34 4.98 -1.33 -2.30
C ILE A 34 4.61 0.06 -2.80
N HIS A 35 3.33 0.41 -2.69
CA HIS A 35 2.76 1.68 -3.11
C HIS A 35 2.37 2.53 -1.91
N GLY A 36 2.81 3.80 -1.87
CA GLY A 36 2.60 4.72 -0.75
C GLY A 36 3.80 4.85 0.20
N THR A 37 3.73 5.81 1.12
CA THR A 37 4.80 6.11 2.09
C THR A 37 4.27 6.28 3.50
N HIS A 38 3.33 7.20 3.72
CA HIS A 38 2.68 7.37 5.02
C HIS A 38 1.65 6.26 5.26
N VAL A 39 0.89 5.93 4.21
CA VAL A 39 0.09 4.70 4.13
C VAL A 39 0.64 3.90 2.98
N ALA A 40 1.18 2.72 3.27
CA ALA A 40 1.84 1.88 2.29
C ALA A 40 1.08 0.56 2.11
N VAL A 41 0.90 0.12 0.86
CA VAL A 41 0.28 -1.16 0.50
C VAL A 41 1.24 -1.98 -0.34
N ASP A 42 1.55 -3.19 0.12
CA ASP A 42 2.36 -4.15 -0.62
C ASP A 42 1.47 -4.87 -1.64
N TYR A 43 1.69 -4.60 -2.93
CA TYR A 43 0.88 -5.16 -4.02
C TYR A 43 1.13 -6.66 -4.20
N ASP A 44 2.32 -7.14 -3.82
CA ASP A 44 2.68 -8.55 -3.93
C ASP A 44 1.94 -9.39 -2.88
N ILE A 45 1.53 -8.77 -1.77
CA ILE A 45 0.76 -9.39 -0.68
C ILE A 45 -0.74 -9.12 -0.80
N CYS A 46 -1.15 -7.94 -1.29
CA CYS A 46 -2.55 -7.55 -1.35
C CYS A 46 -3.40 -8.51 -2.21
N ILE A 47 -4.45 -9.07 -1.61
CA ILE A 47 -5.37 -10.04 -2.24
C ILE A 47 -6.69 -9.41 -2.73
N ALA A 48 -6.77 -8.08 -2.79
CA ALA A 48 -8.00 -7.34 -3.12
C ALA A 48 -9.20 -7.65 -2.20
N ASP A 49 -8.96 -7.82 -0.90
CA ASP A 49 -10.02 -8.09 0.08
C ASP A 49 -11.03 -6.94 0.19
N GLY A 50 -10.53 -5.70 0.25
CA GLY A 50 -11.35 -4.49 0.21
C GLY A 50 -11.84 -3.97 1.55
N ALA A 51 -11.63 -4.66 2.68
CA ALA A 51 -12.03 -4.15 4.00
C ALA A 51 -11.45 -2.76 4.32
N CYS A 52 -10.20 -2.50 3.93
CA CYS A 52 -9.56 -1.19 4.11
C CYS A 52 -10.25 -0.06 3.32
N LEU A 53 -10.87 -0.34 2.17
CA LEU A 53 -11.67 0.64 1.43
C LEU A 53 -13.01 0.92 2.11
N GLU A 54 -13.68 -0.13 2.62
CA GLU A 54 -14.99 0.00 3.25
C GLU A 54 -14.92 0.66 4.63
N ASP A 55 -13.89 0.34 5.40
CA ASP A 55 -13.77 0.74 6.79
C ASP A 55 -13.00 2.06 6.99
N CYS A 56 -12.28 2.56 5.98
CA CYS A 56 -11.53 3.80 6.10
C CYS A 56 -12.49 5.01 6.27
N PRO A 57 -12.47 5.73 7.41
CA PRO A 57 -13.42 6.80 7.67
C PRO A 57 -13.17 8.09 6.86
N VAL A 58 -12.06 8.14 6.13
CA VAL A 58 -11.60 9.32 5.38
C VAL A 58 -11.21 8.97 3.93
N ASP A 59 -11.65 7.82 3.41
CA ASP A 59 -11.54 7.43 2.01
C ASP A 59 -10.10 7.52 1.43
N VAL A 60 -9.10 7.01 2.17
CA VAL A 60 -7.68 7.00 1.73
C VAL A 60 -7.49 6.23 0.42
N PHE A 61 -8.24 5.15 0.26
CA PHE A 61 -7.92 4.11 -0.71
C PHE A 61 -8.77 4.18 -1.98
N THR A 62 -8.23 3.72 -3.11
CA THR A 62 -8.98 3.47 -4.35
C THR A 62 -8.63 2.12 -4.96
N TRP A 63 -9.49 1.61 -5.85
CA TRP A 63 -9.19 0.40 -6.63
C TRP A 63 -8.31 0.71 -7.85
N VAL A 64 -7.35 -0.16 -8.13
CA VAL A 64 -6.48 -0.11 -9.31
C VAL A 64 -6.37 -1.48 -9.95
N ASP A 65 -6.48 -1.53 -11.28
CA ASP A 65 -6.35 -2.77 -12.05
C ASP A 65 -4.88 -3.20 -12.14
N THR A 66 -4.60 -4.46 -11.81
CA THR A 66 -3.27 -5.09 -11.92
C THR A 66 -3.39 -6.40 -12.70
N PRO A 67 -3.67 -6.35 -14.01
CA PRO A 67 -3.95 -7.54 -14.81
C PRO A 67 -2.79 -8.55 -14.74
N ASP A 68 -3.14 -9.83 -14.73
CA ASP A 68 -2.21 -10.97 -14.68
C ASP A 68 -1.31 -11.07 -13.42
N HIS A 69 -1.50 -10.21 -12.41
CA HIS A 69 -0.74 -10.30 -11.16
C HIS A 69 -1.15 -11.56 -10.36
N PRO A 70 -0.19 -12.35 -9.84
CA PRO A 70 -0.45 -13.67 -9.26
C PRO A 70 -1.36 -13.66 -8.03
N THR A 71 -1.26 -12.61 -7.20
CA THR A 71 -2.03 -12.50 -5.95
C THR A 71 -3.46 -12.01 -6.16
N SER A 72 -3.71 -11.10 -7.10
CA SER A 72 -5.03 -10.58 -7.48
C SER A 72 -4.91 -9.67 -8.69
N GLU A 73 -5.94 -9.62 -9.55
CA GLU A 73 -5.97 -8.73 -10.73
C GLU A 73 -6.41 -7.28 -10.42
N LEU A 74 -6.60 -6.98 -9.13
CA LEU A 74 -7.02 -5.70 -8.60
C LEU A 74 -6.20 -5.43 -7.33
N LYS A 75 -5.92 -4.16 -7.02
CA LYS A 75 -5.24 -3.75 -5.80
C LYS A 75 -5.91 -2.54 -5.17
N VAL A 76 -5.69 -2.43 -3.87
CA VAL A 76 -6.05 -1.24 -3.12
C VAL A 76 -4.84 -0.30 -3.12
N GLU A 77 -5.00 0.90 -3.67
CA GLU A 77 -3.96 1.94 -3.69
C GLU A 77 -4.25 3.03 -2.66
N PRO A 78 -3.27 3.49 -1.87
CA PRO A 78 -3.45 4.57 -0.90
C PRO A 78 -3.38 5.97 -1.56
N THR A 79 -4.17 6.19 -2.61
CA THR A 79 -4.17 7.42 -3.46
C THR A 79 -4.32 8.73 -2.68
N HIS A 80 -4.99 8.69 -1.53
CA HIS A 80 -5.16 9.85 -0.66
C HIS A 80 -4.48 9.63 0.70
N GLU A 81 -3.27 9.07 0.70
CA GLU A 81 -2.51 8.84 1.94
C GLU A 81 -2.32 10.11 2.78
N ASP A 82 -2.35 11.30 2.17
CA ASP A 82 -2.29 12.60 2.84
C ASP A 82 -3.51 12.91 3.74
N GLN A 83 -4.62 12.21 3.54
CA GLN A 83 -5.84 12.32 4.36
C GLN A 83 -5.87 11.37 5.54
N CYS A 84 -4.90 10.46 5.66
CA CYS A 84 -4.85 9.50 6.75
C CYS A 84 -4.88 10.21 8.12
N ILE A 85 -5.65 9.64 9.05
CA ILE A 85 -5.82 10.15 10.41
C ILE A 85 -5.21 9.22 11.46
N ASP A 86 -4.30 8.33 11.05
CA ASP A 86 -3.59 7.41 11.94
C ASP A 86 -4.50 6.53 12.82
N CYS A 87 -5.68 6.16 12.31
CA CYS A 87 -6.63 5.35 13.08
C CYS A 87 -6.25 3.86 13.17
N MET A 88 -5.30 3.41 12.34
CA MET A 88 -4.79 2.03 12.25
C MET A 88 -5.80 0.96 11.85
N LEU A 89 -7.04 1.32 11.54
CA LEU A 89 -8.08 0.34 11.23
C LEU A 89 -7.75 -0.51 10.00
N CYS A 90 -7.20 0.10 8.95
CA CYS A 90 -6.80 -0.61 7.72
C CYS A 90 -5.71 -1.66 7.96
N VAL A 91 -4.79 -1.42 8.90
CA VAL A 91 -3.75 -2.37 9.30
C VAL A 91 -4.39 -3.55 10.02
N ASP A 92 -5.30 -3.29 10.97
CA ASP A 92 -5.94 -4.31 11.78
C ASP A 92 -6.93 -5.20 11.00
N VAL A 93 -7.63 -4.64 10.00
CA VAL A 93 -8.64 -5.39 9.22
C VAL A 93 -8.06 -6.15 8.04
N CYS A 94 -6.82 -5.86 7.61
CA CYS A 94 -6.22 -6.53 6.46
C CYS A 94 -5.92 -8.00 6.80
N PRO A 95 -6.55 -8.99 6.13
CA PRO A 95 -6.40 -10.40 6.50
C PRO A 95 -5.00 -10.98 6.17
N VAL A 96 -4.19 -10.25 5.40
CA VAL A 96 -2.89 -10.68 4.91
C VAL A 96 -1.76 -9.72 5.35
N ASP A 97 -2.06 -8.76 6.22
CA ASP A 97 -1.10 -7.77 6.74
C ASP A 97 -0.32 -7.05 5.61
N ALA A 98 -1.02 -6.66 4.53
CA ALA A 98 -0.41 -6.00 3.37
C ALA A 98 -0.24 -4.48 3.53
N ILE A 99 -0.74 -3.90 4.61
CA ILE A 99 -0.80 -2.45 4.82
C ILE A 99 0.05 -2.08 6.03
N ASP A 100 0.88 -1.05 5.87
CA ASP A 100 1.59 -0.38 6.95
C ASP A 100 1.17 1.09 6.99
N VAL A 101 0.95 1.60 8.20
CA VAL A 101 0.71 3.03 8.43
C VAL A 101 1.75 3.49 9.43
N ASP A 102 2.53 4.50 9.06
CA ASP A 102 3.52 5.06 9.97
C ASP A 102 2.99 6.35 10.62
N PRO A 103 2.50 6.30 11.88
CA PRO A 103 1.95 7.45 12.59
C PRO A 103 3.00 8.49 13.00
N GLY A 104 4.29 8.23 12.76
CA GLY A 104 5.41 9.08 13.19
C GLY A 104 6.26 9.64 12.06
N ARG A 105 5.96 9.33 10.79
CA ARG A 105 6.84 9.58 9.64
C ARG A 105 6.53 10.77 8.75
N ALA A 106 5.53 11.60 9.08
CA ALA A 106 5.37 12.90 8.44
C ALA A 106 6.53 13.85 8.81
N GLY A 107 7.72 13.68 8.20
CA GLY A 107 8.87 14.55 8.45
C GLY A 107 10.27 14.01 8.18
N ARG A 108 10.45 12.86 7.52
CA ARG A 108 11.77 12.37 7.13
C ARG A 108 12.07 12.67 5.65
N ILE A 109 12.55 13.89 5.41
CA ILE A 109 13.41 14.25 4.27
C ILE A 109 14.87 14.24 4.73
#